data_AF-F9DUY8-F1
#
_entry.id   AF-F9DUY8-F1
#
_cell.length_a   1.000
_cell.length_b   1.000
_cell.length_c   1.000
_cell.angle_alpha   90.00
_cell.angle_beta   90.00
_cell.angle_gamma   90.00
#
_symmetry.space_group_name_H-M   'P 1'
#
loop_
_entity.id
_entity.type
_entity.pdbx_description
1 polymer ?
#
loop_
_entity_poly.entity_id
_entity_poly.type
_entity_poly.pdbx_seq_one_letter_code
_entity_poly.pdbx_strand_id
1 'polypeptide(L)' 'MQPTNVKACTQCGGSAIGKGVQSGYASVTTYKKMGIGHKLIHLICTDCGWVLGSYVENPRVFKKTIGK' A
#
# COMPACT_ATOMS: atom_id res chain seq x y z
N MET A 1 4.80 -7.08 -6.15
CA MET A 1 3.86 -6.80 -7.27
C MET A 1 3.24 -5.46 -6.91
N GLN A 2 3.66 -4.38 -7.57
CA GLN A 2 3.11 -3.04 -7.32
C GLN A 2 1.72 -2.96 -8.00
N PRO A 3 0.78 -2.12 -7.53
CA PRO A 3 -0.46 -1.87 -8.27
C PRO A 3 -0.10 -1.16 -9.58
N THR A 4 -0.08 -1.87 -10.70
CA THR A 4 0.49 -1.37 -11.97
C THR A 4 -0.51 -0.66 -12.88
N ASN A 5 -1.75 -0.40 -12.44
CA ASN A 5 -2.80 0.12 -13.33
C ASN A 5 -3.42 1.46 -12.92
N VAL A 6 -2.86 2.18 -11.94
CA VAL A 6 -3.36 3.54 -11.64
C VAL A 6 -2.74 4.53 -12.62
N LYS A 7 -3.44 4.81 -13.73
CA LYS A 7 -3.01 5.77 -14.75
C LYS A 7 -3.55 7.19 -14.53
N ALA A 8 -4.65 7.32 -13.79
CA ALA A 8 -5.30 8.59 -13.48
C ALA A 8 -6.04 8.50 -12.14
N CYS A 9 -6.25 9.66 -11.51
CA CYS A 9 -7.01 9.79 -10.27
C CYS A 9 -8.51 9.69 -10.55
N THR A 10 -9.18 8.78 -9.84
CA THR A 10 -10.63 8.56 -9.98
C THR A 10 -11.48 9.68 -9.38
N GLN A 11 -10.88 10.58 -8.59
CA GLN A 11 -11.58 11.74 -8.01
C GLN A 11 -11.46 13.01 -8.83
N CYS A 12 -10.27 13.35 -9.33
CA CYS A 12 -10.04 14.62 -10.03
C CYS A 12 -9.61 14.48 -11.49
N GLY A 13 -9.36 13.27 -11.99
CA GLY A 13 -8.84 13.03 -13.34
C GLY A 13 -7.34 13.33 -13.51
N GLY A 14 -6.67 13.89 -12.50
CA GLY A 14 -5.23 14.17 -12.52
C GLY A 14 -4.37 12.92 -12.69
N SER A 15 -3.19 13.07 -13.27
CA SER A 15 -2.26 11.96 -13.55
C SER A 15 -0.98 12.01 -12.70
N ALA A 16 -0.80 13.06 -11.89
CA ALA A 16 0.34 13.17 -11.00
C ALA A 16 0.12 12.30 -9.76
N ILE A 17 0.94 11.24 -9.63
CA ILE A 17 0.82 10.23 -8.57
C ILE A 17 2.14 10.14 -7.81
N GLY A 18 2.06 10.41 -6.50
CA GLY A 18 3.14 10.26 -5.54
C GLY A 18 3.03 8.97 -4.72
N LYS A 19 4.12 8.64 -4.01
CA LYS A 19 4.17 7.54 -3.04
C LYS A 19 4.39 8.08 -1.63
N GLY A 20 3.55 7.65 -0.69
CA GLY A 20 3.70 7.95 0.74
C GLY A 20 3.90 6.67 1.55
N VAL A 21 4.60 6.79 2.68
CA VAL A 21 4.72 5.70 3.66
C VAL A 21 4.05 6.15 4.96
N GLN A 22 3.22 5.29 5.52
CA GLN A 22 2.65 5.55 6.83
C GLN A 22 3.70 5.28 7.93
N SER A 23 3.85 6.21 8.87
CA SER A 23 4.81 6.13 9.98
C SER A 23 4.13 5.80 11.31
N GLY A 24 4.91 5.48 12.36
CA GLY A 24 4.39 5.12 13.69
C GLY A 24 3.87 3.68 13.77
N TYR A 25 2.65 3.49 14.30
CA TYR A 25 2.00 2.17 14.48
C TYR A 25 1.53 1.49 13.18
N ALA A 26 2.03 1.93 12.01
CA ALA A 26 1.59 1.47 10.71
C ALA A 26 2.30 0.20 10.20
N SER A 27 3.08 -0.44 11.07
CA SER A 27 3.80 -1.67 10.75
C SER A 27 2.81 -2.82 10.52
N VAL A 28 2.79 -3.35 9.31
CA VAL A 28 1.94 -4.50 8.94
C VAL A 28 2.71 -5.80 9.18
N THR A 29 2.18 -6.67 10.03
CA THR A 29 2.78 -7.97 10.37
C THR A 29 1.88 -9.13 9.98
N THR A 30 2.45 -10.30 9.73
CA THR A 30 1.70 -11.52 9.43
C THR A 30 0.84 -11.94 10.63
N TYR A 31 -0.37 -12.41 10.36
CA TYR A 31 -1.26 -12.94 11.41
C TYR A 31 -0.67 -14.21 12.03
N LYS A 32 -0.56 -14.27 13.37
CA LYS A 32 -0.11 -15.43 14.17
C LYS A 32 1.35 -15.90 14.01
N LYS A 33 2.21 -15.17 13.29
CA LYS A 33 3.66 -15.40 13.28
C LYS A 33 4.39 -14.18 13.84
N MET A 34 5.33 -14.39 14.76
CA MET A 34 6.32 -13.35 15.06
C MET A 34 7.10 -13.07 13.78
N GLY A 35 7.20 -11.80 13.41
CA GLY A 35 7.82 -11.40 12.16
C GLY A 35 8.21 -9.92 12.18
N ILE A 36 9.02 -9.54 11.20
CA ILE A 36 9.43 -8.16 11.00
C ILE A 36 8.24 -7.37 10.45
N GLY A 37 8.08 -6.15 10.95
CA GLY A 37 7.11 -5.20 10.45
C GLY A 37 7.38 -4.76 9.02
N HIS A 38 6.35 -4.70 8.19
CA HIS A 38 6.45 -4.21 6.82
C HIS A 38 5.71 -2.88 6.64
N LYS A 39 6.29 -1.98 5.83
CA LYS A 39 5.70 -0.67 5.54
C LYS A 39 4.43 -0.80 4.71
N LEU A 40 3.40 -0.04 5.08
CA LEU A 40 2.25 0.23 4.23
C LEU A 40 2.56 1.46 3.35
N ILE A 41 2.53 1.25 2.03
CA ILE A 41 2.83 2.27 1.02
C ILE A 41 1.50 2.71 0.40
N HIS A 42 1.30 4.02 0.30
CA HIS A 42 0.14 4.66 -0.31
C HIS A 42 0.51 5.23 -1.67
N LEU A 43 -0.36 5.05 -2.66
CA LEU A 43 -0.36 5.80 -3.91
C LEU A 43 -1.31 6.98 -3.75
N ILE A 44 -0.80 8.20 -3.91
CA ILE A 44 -1.53 9.43 -3.59
C ILE A 44 -1.54 10.32 -4.83
N CYS A 45 -2.72 10.81 -5.23
CA CYS A 45 -2.81 11.85 -6.23
C CYS A 45 -2.27 13.15 -5.64
N THR A 46 -1.21 13.71 -6.23
CA THR A 46 -0.60 14.95 -5.72
C THR A 46 -1.38 16.20 -6.13
N ASP A 47 -2.29 16.08 -7.09
CA ASP A 47 -3.13 17.20 -7.53
C ASP A 47 -4.29 17.48 -6.55
N CYS A 48 -4.85 16.45 -5.90
CA CYS A 48 -6.02 16.59 -5.03
C CYS A 48 -5.92 15.89 -3.66
N GLY A 49 -4.83 15.17 -3.39
CA GLY A 49 -4.59 14.49 -2.12
C GLY A 49 -5.30 13.13 -1.96
N TRP A 50 -6.05 12.67 -2.97
CA TRP A 50 -6.77 11.40 -2.87
C TRP A 50 -5.84 10.18 -2.81
N VAL A 51 -6.12 9.26 -1.88
CA VAL A 51 -5.41 7.97 -1.79
C VAL A 51 -6.03 7.00 -2.80
N LEU A 52 -5.26 6.66 -3.82
CA LEU A 52 -5.66 5.80 -4.93
C LEU A 52 -5.62 4.31 -4.54
N GLY A 53 -4.82 3.98 -3.53
CA GLY A 53 -4.73 2.65 -2.96
C GLY A 53 -3.49 2.50 -2.09
N SER A 54 -3.41 1.37 -1.40
CA SER A 54 -2.32 1.05 -0.50
C SER A 54 -1.84 -0.38 -0.70
N TYR A 55 -0.54 -0.63 -0.50
CA TYR A 55 0.03 -1.96 -0.57
C TYR A 55 1.18 -2.12 0.41
N VAL A 56 1.41 -3.35 0.87
CA VAL A 56 2.53 -3.67 1.74
C VAL A 56 3.80 -3.83 0.90
N GLU A 57 4.94 -3.30 1.38
CA GLU A 57 6.24 -3.33 0.70
C GLU A 57 6.66 -4.73 0.25
N ASN A 58 6.47 -5.73 1.13
CA ASN A 58 6.75 -7.13 0.83
C ASN A 58 5.50 -8.02 1.02
N PRO A 59 4.61 -8.12 0.01
CA PRO A 59 3.37 -8.89 0.16
C PRO A 59 3.60 -10.40 0.22
N ARG A 60 4.79 -10.92 -0.16
CA ARG A 60 5.05 -12.37 -0.25
C ARG A 60 5.05 -13.05 1.12
N VAL A 61 5.40 -12.31 2.18
CA VAL A 61 5.41 -12.82 3.57
C VAL A 61 4.00 -13.11 4.10
N PHE A 62 2.97 -12.52 3.48
CA PHE A 62 1.56 -12.74 3.82
C PHE A 62 0.93 -13.92 3.07
N LYS A 63 1.70 -14.64 2.22
CA LYS A 63 1.18 -15.86 1.59
C LYS A 63 0.87 -16.92 2.65
N LYS A 64 -0.23 -17.66 2.47
CA LYS A 64 -0.65 -18.77 3.34
C LYS A 64 -0.94 -18.35 4.80
N THR A 65 -1.27 -17.08 5.06
CA THR A 65 -1.71 -16.63 6.40
C THR A 65 -3.20 -16.88 6.65
N ILE A 66 -3.97 -17.20 5.61
CA ILE A 66 -5.35 -17.68 5.69
C ILE A 66 -5.41 -19.02 4.94
N GLY A 67 -5.72 -20.11 5.65
CA GLY A 67 -5.98 -21.44 5.10
C GLY A 67 -4.76 -22.36 4.89
N LYS A 68 -4.91 -23.63 5.28
CA LYS A 68 -4.36 -24.77 4.53
C LYS A 68 -5.26 -24.99 3.32
#